data_AF-B7AUA8-F1
#
_entry.id   AF-B7AUA8-F1
#
_cell.length_a   1.000
_cell.length_b   1.000
_cell.length_c   1.000
_cell.angle_alpha   90.00
_cell.angle_beta   90.00
_cell.angle_gamma   90.00
#
_symmetry.space_group_name_H-M   'P 1'
#
loop_
_entity.id
_entity.type
_entity.pdbx_description
1 polymer ?
#
loop_
_entity_poly.entity_id
_entity_poly.type
_entity_poly.pdbx_seq_one_letter_code
_entity_poly.pdbx_strand_id
1 'polypeptide(L)'
;MARDRINYVGKDREYDFDDIHVTTLTSTDSGVAFIIRTEGKTLYHAGDLNWWWWDQYTPQQALQMEKDFKAQIDKFDKNLHIDAAFLPLDIRLKEEGFFRGFDYYMRRWDIKMAFPMHCWGRFDAIEKLKAMPVSAEYRDRVVMIHNDGESWEV
;
A
#
# COMPACT_ATOMS: atom_id res chain seq x y z
N MET A 1 8.76 -2.63 31.64
CA MET A 1 8.10 -3.95 31.50
C MET A 1 7.16 -4.13 30.30
N ALA A 2 6.68 -3.07 29.62
CA ALA A 2 6.26 -3.16 28.20
C ALA A 2 7.15 -2.28 27.31
N ARG A 3 7.51 -1.09 27.82
CA ARG A 3 8.40 -0.11 27.16
C ARG A 3 9.77 -0.66 26.75
N ASP A 4 10.33 -1.60 27.51
CA ASP A 4 11.66 -2.17 27.24
C ASP A 4 11.66 -3.19 26.08
N ARG A 5 10.49 -3.50 25.51
CA ARG A 5 10.30 -4.35 24.33
C ARG A 5 9.71 -3.60 23.14
N ILE A 6 9.75 -2.27 23.18
CA ILE A 6 9.28 -1.42 22.09
C ILE A 6 10.48 -1.00 21.26
N ASN A 7 10.49 -1.39 19.99
CA ASN A 7 11.41 -0.86 19.00
C ASN A 7 10.71 0.25 18.22
N TYR A 8 11.21 1.48 18.34
CA TYR A 8 10.72 2.59 17.52
C TYR A 8 11.41 2.55 16.17
N VAL A 9 10.61 2.63 15.12
CA VAL A 9 11.09 2.67 13.74
C VAL A 9 10.95 4.09 13.18
N GLY A 10 11.86 4.43 12.27
CA GLY A 10 11.93 5.71 11.59
C GLY A 10 11.78 5.53 10.09
N LYS A 11 11.69 6.66 9.40
CA LYS A 11 11.57 6.75 7.94
C LYS A 11 12.85 6.32 7.23
N ASP A 12 12.72 5.58 6.13
CA ASP A 12 13.83 5.21 5.24
C ASP A 12 14.96 4.50 5.98
N ARG A 13 14.62 3.45 6.74
CA ARG A 13 15.55 2.65 7.56
C ARG A 13 15.34 1.16 7.36
N GLU A 14 16.38 0.40 7.69
CA GLU A 14 16.32 -1.04 7.79
C GLU A 14 16.50 -1.46 9.24
N TYR A 15 15.82 -2.54 9.62
CA TYR A 15 15.83 -3.14 10.94
C TYR A 15 15.83 -4.65 10.83
N ASP A 16 16.59 -5.30 11.71
CA ASP A 16 16.61 -6.75 11.84
C ASP A 16 16.11 -7.13 13.23
N PHE A 17 15.11 -8.01 13.28
CA PHE A 17 14.53 -8.57 14.50
C PHE A 17 14.48 -10.09 14.34
N ASP A 18 15.47 -10.79 14.89
CA ASP A 18 15.61 -12.24 14.76
C ASP A 18 15.54 -12.70 13.29
N ASP A 19 14.44 -13.32 12.86
CA ASP A 19 14.18 -13.83 11.50
C ASP A 19 13.30 -12.88 10.65
N ILE A 20 13.09 -11.65 11.13
CA ILE A 20 12.30 -10.62 10.47
C ILE A 20 13.21 -9.46 10.07
N HIS A 21 13.33 -9.22 8.77
CA HIS A 21 13.99 -8.04 8.22
C HIS A 21 12.96 -7.02 7.73
N VAL A 22 13.02 -5.79 8.23
CA VAL A 22 12.07 -4.72 7.95
C VAL A 22 12.78 -3.56 7.26
N THR A 23 12.30 -3.18 6.08
CA THR A 23 12.64 -1.92 5.42
C THR A 23 11.46 -0.97 5.53
N THR A 24 11.66 0.24 6.05
CA THR A 24 10.63 1.27 6.13
C THR A 24 10.74 2.30 5.01
N LEU A 25 9.60 2.80 4.53
CA LEU A 25 9.54 3.93 3.59
C LEU A 25 8.86 5.13 4.27
N THR A 26 9.20 6.34 3.83
CA THR A 26 8.50 7.54 4.29
C THR A 26 7.05 7.57 3.78
N SER A 27 6.07 7.71 4.68
CA SER A 27 4.67 7.93 4.31
C SER A 27 4.43 9.34 3.75
N THR A 28 3.46 9.47 2.84
CA THR A 28 3.00 10.75 2.29
C THR A 28 1.94 11.45 3.17
N ASP A 29 1.47 10.81 4.23
CA ASP A 29 0.56 11.41 5.22
C ASP A 29 1.13 11.28 6.63
N SER A 30 1.11 10.08 7.22
CA SER A 30 1.65 9.83 8.57
C SER A 30 2.43 8.52 8.68
N GLY A 31 3.45 8.51 9.55
CA GLY A 31 4.22 7.31 9.88
C GLY A 31 5.14 6.81 8.77
N VAL A 32 5.16 5.50 8.58
CA VAL A 32 5.99 4.78 7.61
C VAL A 32 5.19 3.66 6.94
N ALA A 33 5.62 3.27 5.74
CA ALA A 33 5.24 1.98 5.13
C ALA A 33 6.31 0.92 5.46
N PHE A 34 5.95 -0.35 5.32
CA PHE A 34 6.81 -1.48 5.68
C PHE A 34 6.94 -2.46 4.52
N ILE A 35 8.18 -2.80 4.16
CA ILE A 35 8.51 -4.05 3.48
C ILE A 35 9.08 -4.99 4.54
N ILE A 36 8.49 -6.16 4.71
CA ILE A 36 8.86 -7.13 5.74
C ILE A 36 9.26 -8.42 5.04
N ARG A 37 10.45 -8.94 5.34
CA ARG A 37 10.94 -10.22 4.85
C ARG A 37 11.10 -11.16 6.03
N THR A 38 10.42 -12.30 5.97
CA THR A 38 10.45 -13.32 7.02
C THR A 38 9.99 -14.65 6.43
N GLU A 39 10.47 -15.78 6.97
CA GLU A 39 10.06 -17.13 6.54
C GLU A 39 10.11 -17.37 5.01
N GLY A 40 11.04 -16.70 4.31
CA GLY A 40 11.17 -16.78 2.85
C GLY A 40 10.08 -16.05 2.05
N LYS A 41 9.23 -15.26 2.71
CA LYS A 41 8.17 -14.43 2.14
C LYS A 41 8.51 -12.95 2.21
N THR A 42 7.92 -12.16 1.32
CA THR A 42 7.98 -10.69 1.37
C THR A 42 6.58 -10.10 1.47
N LEU A 43 6.32 -9.34 2.54
CA LEU A 43 5.06 -8.64 2.79
C LEU A 43 5.27 -7.13 2.60
N TYR A 44 4.23 -6.44 2.13
CA TYR A 44 4.20 -4.99 2.08
C TYR A 44 2.97 -4.46 2.81
N HIS A 45 3.16 -3.47 3.69
CA HIS A 45 2.06 -2.74 4.31
C HIS A 45 2.27 -1.25 4.09
N ALA A 46 1.38 -0.61 3.32
CA ALA A 46 1.59 0.78 2.94
C ALA A 46 1.43 1.77 4.10
N GLY A 47 0.72 1.39 5.17
CA GLY A 47 0.25 2.38 6.16
C GLY A 47 -0.51 3.48 5.43
N ASP A 48 -0.15 4.74 5.69
CA ASP A 48 -0.73 5.88 4.98
C ASP A 48 0.09 6.36 3.75
N LEU A 49 1.07 5.58 3.29
CA LEU A 49 1.79 5.87 2.05
C LEU A 49 0.85 5.62 0.86
N ASN A 50 0.32 6.70 0.29
CA ASN A 50 -0.62 6.63 -0.82
C ASN A 50 -0.48 7.83 -1.76
N TRP A 51 -1.02 7.69 -2.97
CA TRP A 51 -1.28 8.83 -3.84
C TRP A 51 -2.61 9.50 -3.44
N TRP A 52 -2.52 10.42 -2.49
CA TRP A 52 -3.67 11.16 -1.97
C TRP A 52 -4.18 12.22 -2.97
N TRP A 53 -5.00 11.82 -3.94
CA TRP A 53 -5.63 12.74 -4.87
C TRP A 53 -6.90 13.33 -4.25
N TRP A 54 -6.80 14.50 -3.66
CA TRP A 54 -7.94 15.23 -3.14
C TRP A 54 -8.43 16.27 -4.16
N ASP A 55 -9.74 16.39 -4.35
CA ASP A 55 -10.31 17.27 -5.38
C ASP A 55 -10.10 18.76 -5.10
N GLN A 56 -9.84 19.12 -3.85
CA GLN A 56 -9.47 20.48 -3.43
C GLN A 56 -7.99 20.83 -3.68
N TYR A 57 -7.15 19.89 -4.12
CA TYR A 57 -5.75 20.18 -4.37
C TYR A 57 -5.57 21.12 -5.55
N THR A 58 -4.72 22.13 -5.38
CA THR A 58 -4.22 22.92 -6.51
C THR A 58 -3.42 22.02 -7.46
N PRO A 59 -3.24 22.42 -8.73
CA PRO A 59 -2.41 21.65 -9.66
C PRO A 59 -1.00 21.38 -9.13
N GLN A 60 -0.42 22.32 -8.39
CA GLN A 60 0.90 22.18 -7.77
C GLN A 60 0.88 21.15 -6.62
N GLN A 61 -0.15 21.16 -5.76
CA GLN A 61 -0.30 20.18 -4.69
C GLN A 61 -0.50 18.77 -5.25
N ALA A 62 -1.36 18.61 -6.27
CA ALA A 62 -1.60 17.32 -6.92
C ALA A 62 -0.31 16.76 -7.55
N LEU A 63 0.46 17.61 -8.23
CA LEU A 63 1.75 17.23 -8.81
C LEU A 63 2.79 16.88 -7.74
N GLN A 64 2.83 17.62 -6.64
CA GLN A 64 3.76 17.35 -5.55
C GLN A 64 3.44 16.02 -4.86
N MET A 65 2.15 15.74 -4.58
CA MET A 65 1.72 14.46 -4.02
C MET A 65 2.08 13.28 -4.92
N GLU A 66 1.86 13.41 -6.23
CA GLU A 66 2.28 12.39 -7.19
C GLU A 66 3.79 12.13 -7.12
N LYS A 67 4.59 13.21 -7.13
CA LYS A 67 6.06 13.10 -7.06
C LYS A 67 6.52 12.47 -5.76
N ASP A 68 5.98 12.90 -4.63
CA ASP A 68 6.38 12.42 -3.31
C ASP A 68 6.04 10.94 -3.14
N PHE A 69 4.83 10.53 -3.55
CA PHE A 69 4.42 9.13 -3.55
C PHE A 69 5.33 8.29 -4.44
N LYS A 70 5.50 8.66 -5.73
CA LYS A 70 6.31 7.90 -6.67
C LYS A 70 7.77 7.83 -6.26
N ALA A 71 8.33 8.91 -5.70
CA ALA A 71 9.70 8.95 -5.21
C ALA A 71 9.98 7.92 -4.10
N GLN A 72 8.97 7.50 -3.33
CA GLN A 72 9.14 6.43 -2.35
C GLN A 72 9.11 5.05 -3.01
N ILE A 73 8.16 4.81 -3.91
CA ILE A 73 7.99 3.50 -4.55
C ILE A 73 9.13 3.22 -5.54
N ASP A 74 9.61 4.25 -6.22
CA ASP A 74 10.65 4.17 -7.24
C ASP A 74 12.07 3.98 -6.69
N LYS A 75 12.25 4.01 -5.35
CA LYS A 75 13.50 3.58 -4.70
C LYS A 75 13.82 2.10 -4.95
N PHE A 76 12.80 1.30 -5.28
CA PHE A 76 12.91 -0.13 -5.48
C PHE A 76 12.75 -0.49 -6.96
N ASP A 77 13.22 -1.69 -7.31
CA ASP A 77 13.11 -2.22 -8.67
C ASP A 77 11.66 -2.38 -9.13
N LYS A 78 11.44 -2.25 -10.45
CA LYS A 78 10.11 -2.35 -11.11
C LYS A 78 9.40 -3.70 -10.91
N ASN A 79 10.10 -4.70 -10.42
CA ASN A 79 9.54 -6.03 -10.21
C ASN A 79 9.94 -6.54 -8.84
N LEU A 80 10.02 -5.65 -7.84
CA LEU A 80 10.14 -6.07 -6.45
C LEU A 80 9.03 -7.08 -6.16
N HIS A 81 9.43 -8.28 -5.76
CA HIS A 81 8.51 -9.37 -5.48
C HIS A 81 7.85 -9.17 -4.12
N ILE A 82 6.52 -9.21 -4.09
CA ILE A 82 5.71 -9.11 -2.87
C ILE A 82 4.68 -10.24 -2.88
N ASP A 83 4.73 -11.11 -1.87
CA ASP A 83 3.75 -12.19 -1.72
C ASP A 83 2.37 -11.65 -1.31
N ALA A 84 2.33 -10.73 -0.35
CA ALA A 84 1.11 -10.04 0.06
C ALA A 84 1.34 -8.55 0.30
N ALA A 85 0.49 -7.71 -0.30
CA ALA A 85 0.53 -6.26 -0.16
C ALA A 85 -0.79 -5.72 0.41
N PHE A 86 -0.72 -4.90 1.44
CA PHE A 86 -1.85 -4.18 2.02
C PHE A 86 -1.82 -2.73 1.55
N LEU A 87 -2.77 -2.36 0.68
CA LEU A 87 -2.74 -1.14 -0.11
C LEU A 87 -4.00 -0.27 0.11
N PRO A 88 -3.89 1.06 0.26
CA PRO A 88 -5.05 1.92 0.42
C PRO A 88 -5.93 1.92 -0.84
N LEU A 89 -7.25 1.73 -0.65
CA LEU A 89 -8.27 1.89 -1.67
C LEU A 89 -9.40 2.77 -1.11
N ASP A 90 -9.12 4.08 -1.04
CA ASP A 90 -9.89 5.01 -0.22
C ASP A 90 -10.95 5.77 -1.04
N ILE A 91 -12.22 5.40 -0.86
CA ILE A 91 -13.35 6.00 -1.59
C ILE A 91 -13.56 7.49 -1.31
N ARG A 92 -12.97 8.04 -0.24
CA ARG A 92 -13.06 9.49 0.06
C ARG A 92 -12.38 10.33 -1.02
N LEU A 93 -11.47 9.73 -1.79
CA LEU A 93 -10.74 10.37 -2.90
C LEU A 93 -11.54 10.43 -4.22
N LYS A 94 -12.83 10.08 -4.19
CA LYS A 94 -13.74 10.09 -5.35
C LYS A 94 -13.27 9.18 -6.50
N GLU A 95 -14.05 9.16 -7.58
CA GLU A 95 -13.81 8.29 -8.75
C GLU A 95 -12.45 8.49 -9.37
N GLU A 96 -12.00 9.74 -9.41
CA GLU A 96 -10.77 10.14 -10.07
C GLU A 96 -9.53 9.77 -9.27
N GLY A 97 -9.65 9.57 -7.95
CA GLY A 97 -8.52 9.45 -7.03
C GLY A 97 -8.38 8.10 -6.34
N PHE A 98 -9.48 7.44 -5.98
CA PHE A 98 -9.48 6.31 -5.02
C PHE A 98 -8.57 5.15 -5.39
N PHE A 99 -8.30 4.95 -6.68
CA PHE A 99 -7.51 3.83 -7.20
C PHE A 99 -6.06 4.20 -7.56
N ARG A 100 -5.67 5.49 -7.58
CA ARG A 100 -4.40 5.93 -8.21
C ARG A 100 -3.16 5.31 -7.59
N GLY A 101 -3.08 5.33 -6.26
CA GLY A 101 -1.96 4.72 -5.54
C GLY A 101 -1.94 3.22 -5.73
N PHE A 102 -3.10 2.58 -5.54
CA PHE A 102 -3.29 1.14 -5.72
C PHE A 102 -2.83 0.65 -7.11
N ASP A 103 -3.29 1.32 -8.18
CA ASP A 103 -2.90 1.00 -9.56
C ASP A 103 -1.39 1.13 -9.76
N TYR A 104 -0.79 2.20 -9.22
CA TYR A 104 0.64 2.41 -9.36
C TYR A 104 1.45 1.29 -8.70
N TYR A 105 1.10 0.85 -7.49
CA TYR A 105 1.72 -0.31 -6.84
C TYR A 105 1.63 -1.57 -7.71
N MET A 106 0.43 -1.90 -8.19
CA MET A 106 0.18 -3.13 -8.96
C MET A 106 0.92 -3.16 -10.31
N ARG A 107 1.23 -1.99 -10.86
CA ARG A 107 2.02 -1.84 -12.10
C ARG A 107 3.51 -1.73 -11.86
N ARG A 108 3.90 -1.32 -10.66
CA ARG A 108 5.30 -1.02 -10.30
C ARG A 108 5.99 -2.18 -9.60
N TRP A 109 5.26 -3.12 -8.99
CA TRP A 109 5.82 -4.28 -8.29
C TRP A 109 5.14 -5.58 -8.71
N ASP A 110 5.82 -6.71 -8.48
CA ASP A 110 5.28 -8.05 -8.69
C ASP A 110 4.53 -8.52 -7.43
N ILE A 111 3.29 -8.05 -7.28
CA ILE A 111 2.43 -8.33 -6.12
C ILE A 111 1.56 -9.55 -6.40
N LYS A 112 1.76 -10.68 -5.70
CA LYS A 112 0.92 -11.88 -5.87
C LYS A 112 -0.50 -11.70 -5.35
N MET A 113 -0.65 -11.17 -4.14
CA MET A 113 -1.94 -10.90 -3.51
C MET A 113 -1.99 -9.45 -3.00
N ALA A 114 -2.98 -8.68 -3.47
CA ALA A 114 -3.20 -7.31 -3.04
C ALA A 114 -4.48 -7.22 -2.20
N PHE A 115 -4.33 -6.85 -0.93
CA PHE A 115 -5.38 -6.66 0.05
C PHE A 115 -5.74 -5.17 0.13
N PRO A 116 -6.92 -4.76 -0.34
CA PRO A 116 -7.38 -3.39 -0.17
C PRO A 116 -7.62 -3.07 1.32
N MET A 117 -7.06 -1.97 1.78
CA MET A 117 -7.35 -1.39 3.09
C MET A 117 -7.91 0.04 2.90
N HIS A 118 -8.18 0.75 4.00
CA HIS A 118 -8.81 2.08 3.95
C HIS A 118 -10.18 2.07 3.24
N CYS A 119 -10.89 0.95 3.28
CA CYS A 119 -12.22 0.84 2.67
C CYS A 119 -13.32 1.48 3.54
N TRP A 120 -13.07 1.80 4.82
CA TRP A 120 -14.03 2.48 5.71
C TRP A 120 -15.42 1.79 5.78
N GLY A 121 -15.45 0.45 5.85
CA GLY A 121 -16.68 -0.34 5.82
C GLY A 121 -17.41 -0.34 4.45
N ARG A 122 -16.79 0.21 3.41
CA ARG A 122 -17.30 0.33 2.04
C ARG A 122 -16.48 -0.56 1.10
N PHE A 123 -16.60 -1.86 1.32
CA PHE A 123 -15.91 -2.89 0.54
C PHE A 123 -16.35 -2.97 -0.93
N ASP A 124 -17.48 -2.34 -1.28
CA ASP A 124 -17.93 -2.15 -2.67
C ASP A 124 -16.90 -1.40 -3.54
N ALA A 125 -15.97 -0.67 -2.92
CA ALA A 125 -14.80 -0.09 -3.58
C ALA A 125 -13.96 -1.11 -4.35
N ILE A 126 -13.87 -2.34 -3.85
CA ILE A 126 -13.05 -3.41 -4.43
C ILE A 126 -13.71 -3.91 -5.72
N GLU A 127 -15.01 -4.20 -5.67
CA GLU A 127 -15.79 -4.60 -6.85
C GLU A 127 -15.68 -3.55 -7.95
N LYS A 128 -15.81 -2.29 -7.55
CA LYS A 128 -15.69 -1.14 -8.44
C LYS A 128 -14.32 -1.06 -9.11
N LEU A 129 -13.23 -1.18 -8.36
CA LEU A 129 -11.88 -1.23 -8.92
C LEU A 129 -11.75 -2.37 -9.94
N LYS A 130 -12.22 -3.58 -9.59
CA LYS A 130 -12.14 -4.77 -10.45
C LYS A 130 -12.97 -4.65 -11.74
N ALA A 131 -14.03 -3.85 -11.71
CA ALA A 131 -14.84 -3.52 -12.89
C ALA A 131 -14.21 -2.48 -13.82
N MET A 132 -13.25 -1.67 -13.33
CA MET A 132 -12.62 -0.63 -14.15
C MET A 132 -11.63 -1.23 -15.17
N PRO A 133 -11.55 -0.69 -16.40
CA PRO A 133 -10.57 -1.12 -17.39
C PRO A 133 -9.12 -1.00 -16.91
N VAL A 134 -8.82 -0.04 -16.03
CA VAL A 134 -7.48 0.21 -15.50
C VAL A 134 -6.91 -1.00 -14.75
N SER A 135 -7.76 -1.83 -14.15
CA SER A 135 -7.35 -3.00 -13.37
C SER A 135 -7.26 -4.28 -14.18
N ALA A 136 -7.50 -4.23 -15.50
CA ALA A 136 -7.62 -5.43 -16.33
C ALA A 136 -6.43 -6.40 -16.23
N GLU A 137 -5.21 -5.87 -16.04
CA GLU A 137 -3.96 -6.64 -15.95
C GLU A 137 -3.69 -7.24 -14.55
N TYR A 138 -4.40 -6.81 -13.51
CA TYR A 138 -4.09 -7.21 -12.14
C TYR A 138 -5.29 -7.54 -11.25
N ARG A 139 -6.53 -7.30 -11.69
CA ARG A 139 -7.75 -7.49 -10.89
C ARG A 139 -7.91 -8.88 -10.29
N ASP A 140 -7.34 -9.91 -10.92
CA ASP A 140 -7.38 -11.29 -10.41
C ASP A 140 -6.50 -11.48 -9.17
N ARG A 141 -5.50 -10.59 -8.98
CA ARG A 141 -4.63 -10.54 -7.80
C ARG A 141 -5.18 -9.64 -6.69
N VAL A 142 -6.28 -8.92 -6.94
CA VAL A 142 -6.97 -8.09 -5.94
C VAL A 142 -7.94 -8.95 -5.14
N VAL A 143 -7.65 -9.09 -3.85
CA VAL A 143 -8.42 -9.89 -2.91
C VAL A 143 -9.74 -9.18 -2.60
N MET A 144 -10.84 -9.94 -2.68
CA MET A 144 -12.15 -9.49 -2.21
C MET A 144 -12.23 -9.66 -0.71
N ILE A 145 -12.48 -8.56 -0.01
CA ILE A 145 -12.73 -8.50 1.43
C ILE A 145 -14.16 -8.02 1.61
N HIS A 146 -14.91 -8.60 2.54
CA HIS A 146 -16.34 -8.33 2.76
C HIS A 146 -16.62 -7.81 4.17
N ASN A 147 -15.77 -8.15 5.15
CA ASN A 147 -15.88 -7.68 6.51
C ASN A 147 -14.52 -7.56 7.21
N ASP A 148 -14.51 -6.82 8.32
CA ASP A 148 -13.34 -6.74 9.20
C ASP A 148 -13.06 -8.11 9.84
N GLY A 149 -11.77 -8.44 10.02
CA GLY A 149 -11.32 -9.66 10.68
C GLY A 149 -11.26 -10.92 9.80
N GLU A 150 -11.43 -10.80 8.48
CA GLU A 150 -11.14 -11.90 7.57
C GLU A 150 -9.65 -12.29 7.58
N SER A 151 -9.37 -13.56 7.26
CA SER A 151 -8.04 -14.16 7.33
C SER A 151 -7.71 -14.98 6.09
N TRP A 152 -6.43 -14.98 5.69
CA TRP A 152 -5.91 -15.71 4.54
C TRP A 152 -4.61 -16.42 4.87
N GLU A 153 -4.31 -17.48 4.12
CA GLU A 153 -3.01 -18.14 4.10
C GLU A 153 -2.21 -17.64 2.89
N VAL A 154 -0.93 -17.30 3.10
CA VAL A 154 -0.04 -16.66 2.10
C VAL A 154 1.24 -17.46 1.89
#